data_AF-A0A436R1C0-F1
#
_entry.id   AF-A0A436R1C0-F1
#
_cell.length_a   1.000
_cell.length_b   1.000
_cell.length_c   1.000
_cell.angle_alpha   90.00
_cell.angle_beta   90.00
_cell.angle_gamma   90.00
#
_symmetry.space_group_name_H-M   'P 1'
#
loop_
_entity.id
_entity.type
_entity.pdbx_description
1 polymer ?
#
loop_
_entity_poly.entity_id
_entity_poly.type
_entity_poly.pdbx_seq_one_letter_code
_entity_poly.pdbx_strand_id
1 'polypeptide(L)'
;MVVNSPGGDVQAALAAGRLIRERGLDVAVARTAFLDCDPGEAGCEPAEGLYSGLTIDAGAQCDAACAMMIAGGIRRLVGADAHFLVHSMGMEEKVRAYLDEMAIGAGFFAAMQSARFAKHRELSQGELREFGLTTGSQSVDALTGATICNSSPKRDNCRVLPAANAEAEAPAKL
;
A
#
# COMPACT_ATOMS: atom_id res chain seq x y z
N MET A 1 0.05 6.28 -3.61
CA MET A 1 -0.09 4.98 -4.28
C MET A 1 -0.45 3.94 -3.23
N VAL A 2 -1.43 3.08 -3.51
CA VAL A 2 -1.81 1.95 -2.65
C VAL A 2 -1.28 0.67 -3.31
N VAL A 3 -0.70 -0.23 -2.53
CA VAL A 3 -0.17 -1.50 -3.02
C VAL A 3 -0.61 -2.67 -2.14
N ASN A 4 -1.05 -3.73 -2.80
CA ASN A 4 -1.25 -5.05 -2.22
C ASN A 4 -0.63 -6.05 -3.21
N SER A 5 0.52 -6.63 -2.88
CA SER A 5 1.31 -7.38 -3.86
C SER A 5 2.13 -8.51 -3.23
N PRO A 6 2.07 -9.73 -3.78
CA PRO A 6 2.91 -10.86 -3.38
C PRO A 6 4.34 -10.77 -3.94
N GLY A 7 4.72 -9.65 -4.54
CA GLY A 7 6.01 -9.49 -5.24
C GLY A 7 5.95 -9.91 -6.71
N GLY A 8 7.09 -10.29 -7.28
CA GLY A 8 7.24 -10.58 -8.71
C GLY A 8 8.65 -10.28 -9.22
N ASP A 9 8.73 -9.69 -10.43
CA ASP A 9 10.00 -9.36 -11.07
C ASP A 9 10.74 -8.24 -10.33
N VAL A 10 11.98 -8.53 -9.92
CA VAL A 10 12.81 -7.59 -9.14
C VAL A 10 13.17 -6.37 -9.96
N GLN A 11 13.54 -6.53 -11.23
CA GLN A 11 13.99 -5.41 -12.05
C GLN A 11 12.86 -4.41 -12.34
N ALA A 12 11.66 -4.91 -12.61
CA ALA A 12 10.46 -4.11 -12.77
C ALA A 12 10.10 -3.37 -11.47
N ALA A 13 10.18 -4.04 -10.32
CA ALA A 13 9.90 -3.41 -9.04
C ALA A 13 10.91 -2.30 -8.67
N LEU A 14 12.20 -2.49 -8.99
CA LEU A 14 13.23 -1.45 -8.83
C LEU A 14 12.96 -0.25 -9.75
N ALA A 15 12.54 -0.49 -10.99
CA ALA A 15 12.18 0.57 -11.93
C ALA A 15 10.92 1.34 -11.48
N ALA A 16 9.88 0.63 -11.05
CA ALA A 16 8.67 1.21 -10.49
C ALA A 16 8.99 2.05 -9.24
N GLY A 17 9.82 1.53 -8.34
CA GLY A 17 10.29 2.23 -7.16
C GLY A 17 11.04 3.53 -7.46
N ARG A 18 11.90 3.55 -8.48
CA ARG A 18 12.53 4.80 -8.97
C ARG A 18 11.52 5.81 -9.51
N LEU A 19 10.53 5.35 -10.29
CA LEU A 19 9.47 6.24 -10.79
C LEU A 19 8.62 6.82 -9.65
N ILE A 20 8.30 6.02 -8.63
CA ILE A 20 7.60 6.47 -7.41
C ILE A 20 8.39 7.58 -6.72
N ARG A 21 9.71 7.38 -6.56
CA ARG A 21 10.61 8.38 -5.95
C ARG A 21 10.66 9.66 -6.77
N GLU A 22 10.90 9.54 -8.07
CA GLU A 22 11.00 10.67 -9.01
C GLU A 22 9.73 11.53 -9.00
N ARG A 23 8.56 10.90 -8.89
CA ARG A 23 7.26 11.58 -8.83
C ARG A 23 6.85 12.04 -7.44
N GLY A 24 7.67 11.81 -6.41
CA GLY A 24 7.39 12.22 -5.05
C GLY A 24 6.11 11.60 -4.48
N LEU A 25 5.84 10.32 -4.77
CA LEU A 25 4.61 9.68 -4.34
C LEU A 25 4.72 9.13 -2.91
N ASP A 26 3.66 9.32 -2.12
CA ASP A 26 3.42 8.52 -0.92
C ASP A 26 3.03 7.10 -1.34
N VAL A 27 3.50 6.09 -0.60
CA VAL A 27 3.14 4.68 -0.85
C VAL A 27 2.60 4.05 0.44
N ALA A 28 1.46 3.39 0.32
CA ALA A 28 0.81 2.69 1.42
C ALA A 28 0.56 1.21 1.06
N VAL A 29 0.82 0.31 2.00
CA VAL A 29 0.38 -1.09 1.91
C VAL A 29 -1.06 -1.18 2.40
N ALA A 30 -1.97 -1.52 1.49
CA ALA A 30 -3.39 -1.68 1.79
C ALA A 30 -4.11 -2.40 0.64
N ARG A 31 -5.28 -2.95 0.94
CA ARG A 31 -6.20 -3.56 -0.02
C ARG A 31 -7.52 -2.79 -0.06
N THR A 32 -8.29 -3.04 -1.11
CA THR A 32 -9.69 -2.58 -1.14
C THR A 32 -10.54 -3.67 -0.51
N ALA A 33 -11.35 -3.30 0.49
CA ALA A 33 -12.47 -4.09 0.96
C ALA A 33 -13.73 -3.59 0.26
N PHE A 34 -14.24 -4.39 -0.66
CA PHE A 34 -15.45 -4.06 -1.40
C PHE A 34 -16.68 -4.20 -0.50
N LEU A 35 -17.65 -3.30 -0.65
CA LEU A 35 -18.84 -3.25 0.21
C LEU A 35 -19.94 -4.21 -0.27
N ASP A 36 -20.04 -4.42 -1.58
CA ASP A 36 -21.12 -5.20 -2.18
C ASP A 36 -20.69 -6.64 -2.47
N CYS A 37 -19.66 -6.81 -3.32
CA CYS A 37 -19.12 -8.10 -3.72
C CYS A 37 -17.67 -7.95 -4.22
N ASP A 38 -16.93 -9.06 -4.27
CA ASP A 38 -15.54 -9.05 -4.74
C ASP A 38 -15.48 -9.09 -6.29
N PRO A 39 -14.73 -8.18 -6.94
CA PRO A 39 -14.55 -8.21 -8.38
C PRO A 39 -14.01 -9.54 -8.87
N GLY A 40 -14.72 -10.16 -9.83
CA GLY A 40 -14.39 -11.48 -10.38
C GLY A 40 -15.15 -12.64 -9.76
N GLU A 41 -15.94 -12.42 -8.69
CA GLU A 41 -16.92 -13.41 -8.25
C GLU A 41 -18.08 -13.53 -9.25
N ALA A 42 -18.63 -14.74 -9.37
CA ALA A 42 -19.73 -15.01 -10.29
C ALA A 42 -20.97 -14.18 -9.89
N GLY A 43 -21.46 -13.36 -10.83
CA GLY A 43 -22.61 -12.49 -10.59
C GLY A 43 -22.28 -11.17 -9.89
N CYS A 44 -20.99 -10.86 -9.67
CA CYS A 44 -20.56 -9.60 -9.10
C CYS A 44 -20.46 -8.49 -10.19
N GLU A 45 -21.59 -7.83 -10.44
CA GLU A 45 -21.69 -6.69 -11.34
C GLU A 45 -21.77 -5.38 -10.53
N PRO A 46 -20.90 -4.41 -10.79
CA PRO A 46 -20.87 -3.15 -10.04
C PRO A 46 -22.04 -2.24 -10.43
N ALA A 47 -22.59 -1.52 -9.45
CA ALA A 47 -23.53 -0.44 -9.73
C ALA A 47 -22.83 0.65 -10.57
N GLU A 48 -23.45 1.04 -11.68
CA GLU A 48 -22.92 2.07 -12.60
C GLU A 48 -21.48 1.80 -13.10
N GLY A 49 -21.03 0.54 -13.13
CA GLY A 49 -19.67 0.20 -13.56
C GLY A 49 -18.58 0.46 -12.51
N LEU A 50 -18.95 0.86 -11.28
CA LEU A 50 -18.03 1.20 -10.20
C LEU A 50 -18.19 0.28 -8.99
N TYR A 51 -17.11 -0.36 -8.58
CA TYR A 51 -17.07 -1.09 -7.31
C TYR A 51 -16.84 -0.11 -6.17
N SER A 52 -17.76 -0.08 -5.21
CA SER A 52 -17.59 0.69 -3.98
C SER A 52 -16.77 -0.10 -2.96
N GLY A 53 -15.80 0.56 -2.33
CA GLY A 53 -14.95 -0.10 -1.36
C GLY A 53 -14.18 0.88 -0.48
N LEU A 54 -13.70 0.36 0.64
CA LEU A 54 -12.84 1.05 1.58
C LEU A 54 -11.40 0.58 1.40
N THR A 55 -10.45 1.50 1.44
CA THR A 55 -9.04 1.13 1.50
C THR A 55 -8.69 0.80 2.95
N ILE A 56 -8.28 -0.44 3.22
CA ILE A 56 -7.93 -0.93 4.56
C ILE A 56 -6.56 -1.61 4.54
N ASP A 57 -5.83 -1.52 5.64
CA ASP A 57 -4.55 -2.21 5.84
C ASP A 57 -4.73 -3.67 6.29
N ALA A 58 -5.82 -3.99 6.99
CA ALA A 58 -6.10 -5.33 7.47
C ALA A 58 -6.04 -6.40 6.36
N GLY A 59 -5.09 -7.33 6.51
CA GLY A 59 -4.88 -8.43 5.56
C GLY A 59 -4.29 -8.00 4.22
N ALA A 60 -3.84 -6.75 4.08
CA ALA A 60 -3.03 -6.32 2.95
C ALA A 60 -1.62 -6.92 3.04
N GLN A 61 -0.96 -7.09 1.91
CA GLN A 61 0.32 -7.78 1.82
C GLN A 61 1.30 -6.98 0.96
N CYS A 62 2.57 -6.99 1.37
CA CYS A 62 3.66 -6.52 0.55
C CYS A 62 4.86 -7.46 0.70
N ASP A 63 5.03 -8.31 -0.31
CA ASP A 63 6.01 -9.37 -0.24
C ASP A 63 7.18 -9.12 -1.19
N ALA A 64 8.38 -9.46 -0.73
CA ALA A 64 9.60 -9.58 -1.53
C ALA A 64 9.85 -8.35 -2.43
N ALA A 65 9.59 -8.46 -3.75
CA ALA A 65 9.83 -7.38 -4.71
C ALA A 65 8.91 -6.17 -4.46
N CYS A 66 7.74 -6.34 -3.84
CA CYS A 66 6.87 -5.24 -3.44
C CYS A 66 7.59 -4.21 -2.56
N ALA A 67 8.50 -4.68 -1.69
CA ALA A 67 9.28 -3.81 -0.83
C ALA A 67 10.13 -2.79 -1.60
N MET A 68 10.52 -3.10 -2.84
CA MET A 68 11.24 -2.16 -3.69
C MET A 68 10.34 -0.98 -4.08
N MET A 69 9.06 -1.22 -4.36
CA MET A 69 8.09 -0.13 -4.63
C MET A 69 7.88 0.74 -3.40
N ILE A 70 7.72 0.12 -2.22
CA ILE A 70 7.57 0.85 -0.94
C ILE A 70 8.79 1.71 -0.65
N ALA A 71 10.00 1.19 -0.86
CA ALA A 71 11.24 1.95 -0.69
C ALA A 71 11.29 3.21 -1.56
N GLY A 72 10.61 3.23 -2.71
CA GLY A 72 10.51 4.42 -3.57
C GLY A 72 9.74 5.59 -2.94
N GLY A 73 8.86 5.34 -1.97
CA GLY A 73 7.96 6.36 -1.43
C GLY A 73 8.67 7.49 -0.67
N ILE A 74 8.15 8.72 -0.79
CA ILE A 74 8.57 9.86 0.06
C ILE A 74 7.99 9.76 1.47
N ARG A 75 6.77 9.23 1.58
CA ARG A 75 6.20 8.70 2.82
C ARG A 75 5.82 7.25 2.57
N ARG A 76 6.13 6.40 3.54
CA ARG A 76 5.92 4.96 3.47
C ARG A 76 5.00 4.58 4.63
N LEU A 77 3.81 4.11 4.29
CA LEU A 77 2.75 3.81 5.25
C LEU A 77 2.49 2.30 5.24
N VAL A 78 2.81 1.63 6.33
CA VAL A 78 2.54 0.19 6.51
C VAL A 78 1.79 0.05 7.82
N GLY A 79 0.50 -0.26 7.70
CA GLY A 79 -0.39 -0.43 8.85
C GLY A 79 -0.04 -1.64 9.70
N ALA A 80 -0.47 -1.64 10.96
CA ALA A 80 -0.15 -2.71 11.92
C ALA A 80 -0.77 -4.06 11.52
N ASP A 81 -1.90 -4.03 10.82
CA ASP A 81 -2.63 -5.21 10.37
C ASP A 81 -2.28 -5.63 8.92
N ALA A 82 -1.28 -4.98 8.31
CA ALA A 82 -0.72 -5.38 7.03
C ALA A 82 0.45 -6.34 7.23
N HIS A 83 0.54 -7.33 6.36
CA HIS A 83 1.64 -8.29 6.33
C HIS A 83 2.77 -7.78 5.45
N PHE A 84 3.99 -7.89 5.95
CA PHE A 84 5.18 -7.52 5.21
C PHE A 84 6.18 -8.68 5.24
N LEU A 85 6.18 -9.48 4.18
CA LEU A 85 7.02 -10.67 4.12
C LEU A 85 8.25 -10.45 3.23
N VAL A 86 9.38 -10.95 3.71
CA VAL A 86 10.64 -10.93 2.98
C VAL A 86 11.15 -12.34 2.75
N HIS A 87 11.78 -12.53 1.60
CA HIS A 87 12.62 -13.69 1.32
C HIS A 87 13.82 -13.28 0.49
N SER A 88 14.79 -14.18 0.33
CA SER A 88 15.90 -13.90 -0.56
C SER A 88 15.43 -13.79 -2.00
N MET A 89 15.94 -12.79 -2.71
CA MET A 89 15.69 -12.58 -4.13
C MET A 89 17.02 -12.49 -4.88
N GLY A 90 16.99 -12.70 -6.20
CA GLY A 90 18.16 -12.49 -7.05
C GLY A 90 18.57 -11.01 -7.15
N MET A 91 19.65 -10.74 -7.90
CA MET A 91 20.17 -9.39 -8.15
C MET A 91 20.64 -8.65 -6.89
N GLU A 92 21.24 -9.36 -5.93
CA GLU A 92 21.66 -8.84 -4.62
C GLU A 92 22.39 -7.49 -4.67
N GLU A 93 23.34 -7.32 -5.59
CA GLU A 93 24.09 -6.07 -5.74
C GLU A 93 23.19 -4.90 -6.17
N LYS A 94 22.31 -5.11 -7.16
CA LYS A 94 21.35 -4.09 -7.62
C LYS A 94 20.35 -3.75 -6.53
N VAL A 95 19.89 -4.76 -5.78
CA VAL A 95 18.96 -4.56 -4.67
C VAL A 95 19.64 -3.73 -3.58
N ARG A 96 20.87 -4.08 -3.17
CA ARG A 96 21.61 -3.31 -2.17
C ARG A 96 21.81 -1.86 -2.60
N ALA A 97 22.31 -1.64 -3.81
CA ALA A 97 22.52 -0.29 -4.34
C ALA A 97 21.22 0.53 -4.38
N TYR A 98 20.10 -0.09 -4.74
CA TYR A 98 18.80 0.56 -4.73
C TYR A 98 18.30 0.89 -3.32
N LEU A 99 18.50 0.00 -2.36
CA LEU A 99 18.14 0.28 -0.96
C LEU A 99 18.95 1.47 -0.42
N ASP A 100 20.24 1.54 -0.75
CA ASP A 100 21.08 2.68 -0.40
C ASP A 100 20.58 3.97 -1.09
N GLU A 101 20.26 3.91 -2.39
CA GLU A 101 19.65 5.02 -3.16
C GLU A 101 18.37 5.54 -2.50
N MET A 102 17.56 4.64 -1.94
CA MET A 102 16.30 4.95 -1.27
C MET A 102 16.44 5.25 0.22
N ALA A 103 17.66 5.30 0.76
CA ALA A 103 17.91 5.48 2.20
C ALA A 103 17.16 4.46 3.07
N ILE A 104 17.20 3.19 2.67
CA ILE A 104 16.73 2.05 3.47
C ILE A 104 17.91 1.47 4.23
N GLY A 105 17.71 1.18 5.52
CA GLY A 105 18.74 0.64 6.38
C GLY A 105 19.20 -0.76 5.96
N ALA A 106 20.50 -1.03 6.06
CA ALA A 106 21.12 -2.31 5.69
C ALA A 106 20.53 -3.53 6.45
N GLY A 107 19.91 -3.31 7.62
CA GLY A 107 19.17 -4.33 8.36
C GLY A 107 18.08 -5.01 7.54
N PHE A 108 17.43 -4.28 6.62
CA PHE A 108 16.44 -4.88 5.72
C PHE A 108 17.05 -5.90 4.77
N PHE A 109 18.20 -5.59 4.17
CA PHE A 109 18.89 -6.51 3.28
C PHE A 109 19.37 -7.76 4.03
N ALA A 110 19.84 -7.60 5.27
CA ALA A 110 20.15 -8.73 6.14
C ALA A 110 18.90 -9.57 6.46
N ALA A 111 17.75 -8.94 6.73
CA ALA A 111 16.49 -9.62 6.97
C ALA A 111 16.04 -10.46 5.76
N MET A 112 16.12 -9.90 4.54
CA MET A 112 15.84 -10.64 3.30
C MET A 112 16.75 -11.87 3.15
N GLN A 113 18.04 -11.75 3.44
CA GLN A 113 18.97 -12.89 3.35
C GLN A 113 18.73 -13.95 4.41
N SER A 114 18.34 -13.56 5.63
CA SER A 114 18.06 -14.50 6.72
C SER A 114 16.88 -15.44 6.40
N ALA A 115 15.97 -14.99 5.54
CA ALA A 115 14.80 -15.73 5.11
C ALA A 115 15.09 -16.77 4.00
N ARG A 116 16.36 -16.96 3.60
CA ARG A 116 16.79 -17.99 2.61
C ARG A 116 16.26 -19.39 2.94
N PHE A 117 16.13 -19.73 4.23
CA PHE A 117 15.76 -21.08 4.68
C PHE A 117 14.30 -21.22 5.12
N ALA A 118 13.62 -20.11 5.43
CA ALA A 118 12.25 -20.13 5.99
C ALA A 118 11.15 -19.98 4.92
N LYS A 119 11.50 -19.95 3.63
CA LYS A 119 10.68 -19.50 2.49
C LYS A 119 10.23 -18.03 2.57
N HIS A 120 9.82 -17.54 3.75
CA HIS A 120 9.46 -16.14 4.02
C HIS A 120 9.76 -15.81 5.50
N ARG A 121 10.00 -14.54 5.80
CA ARG A 121 10.04 -13.96 7.15
C ARG A 121 9.15 -12.74 7.18
N GLU A 122 8.25 -12.66 8.14
CA GLU A 122 7.46 -11.47 8.37
C GLU A 122 8.24 -10.45 9.21
N LEU A 123 8.17 -9.17 8.85
CA LEU A 123 8.80 -8.08 9.58
C LEU A 123 7.82 -7.44 10.55
N SER A 124 8.27 -7.21 11.78
CA SER A 124 7.51 -6.46 12.76
C SER A 124 7.47 -4.97 12.43
N GLN A 125 6.50 -4.25 13.00
CA GLN A 125 6.42 -2.78 12.91
C GLN A 125 7.69 -2.07 13.41
N GLY A 126 8.36 -2.63 14.42
CA GLY A 126 9.63 -2.13 14.92
C GLY A 126 10.73 -2.21 13.87
N GLU A 127 10.86 -3.37 13.22
CA GLU A 127 11.84 -3.59 12.15
C GLU A 127 11.54 -2.76 10.91
N LEU A 128 10.26 -2.67 10.50
CA LEU A 128 9.85 -1.81 9.39
C LEU A 128 10.28 -0.36 9.63
N ARG A 129 10.15 0.13 10.87
CA ARG A 129 10.58 1.48 11.23
C ARG A 129 12.10 1.59 11.30
N GLU A 130 12.76 0.66 11.97
CA GLU A 130 14.22 0.63 12.12
C GLU A 130 14.93 0.62 10.77
N PHE A 131 14.40 -0.15 9.81
CA PHE A 131 14.95 -0.24 8.47
C PHE A 131 14.51 0.91 7.56
N GLY A 132 13.57 1.75 8.01
CA GLY A 132 13.03 2.87 7.23
C GLY A 132 11.97 2.46 6.19
N LEU A 133 11.44 1.25 6.22
CA LEU A 133 10.33 0.84 5.34
C LEU A 133 8.99 1.48 5.71
N THR A 134 8.87 2.03 6.91
CA THR A 134 7.83 3.00 7.26
C THR A 134 8.47 4.32 7.69
N THR A 135 7.84 5.43 7.30
CA THR A 135 8.26 6.78 7.72
C THR A 135 7.50 7.28 8.95
N GLY A 136 6.56 6.48 9.49
CA GLY A 136 5.74 6.85 10.64
C GLY A 136 4.95 5.68 11.24
N SER A 137 3.99 5.97 12.12
CA SER A 137 3.04 4.97 12.66
C SER A 137 1.68 5.00 11.94
N GLN A 138 1.58 5.80 10.88
CA GLN A 138 0.32 5.99 10.17
C GLN A 138 0.06 4.80 9.24
N SER A 139 -1.21 4.36 9.20
CA SER A 139 -1.72 3.41 8.21
C SER A 139 -2.12 4.14 6.91
N VAL A 140 -2.69 3.38 5.99
CA VAL A 140 -3.23 3.90 4.73
C VAL A 140 -4.28 5.00 4.90
N ASP A 141 -4.95 5.07 6.06
CA ASP A 141 -5.96 6.11 6.34
C ASP A 141 -5.40 7.52 6.25
N ALA A 142 -4.12 7.72 6.56
CA ALA A 142 -3.47 9.03 6.39
C ALA A 142 -3.32 9.45 4.93
N LEU A 143 -3.50 8.51 3.98
CA LEU A 143 -3.43 8.73 2.54
C LEU A 143 -4.81 8.70 1.87
N THR A 144 -5.72 7.82 2.29
CA THR A 144 -7.02 7.59 1.62
C THR A 144 -8.24 7.85 2.49
N GLY A 145 -8.07 8.04 3.80
CA GLY A 145 -9.18 8.24 4.73
C GLY A 145 -9.91 9.55 4.47
N ALA A 146 -11.21 9.60 4.77
CA ALA A 146 -12.04 10.78 4.53
C ALA A 146 -11.52 12.06 5.22
N THR A 147 -10.78 11.91 6.32
CA THR A 147 -10.20 13.03 7.07
C THR A 147 -9.17 13.83 6.26
N ILE A 148 -8.54 13.26 5.23
CA ILE A 148 -7.62 14.00 4.36
C ILE A 148 -8.32 15.14 3.63
N CYS A 149 -9.64 15.06 3.45
CA CYS A 149 -10.44 16.10 2.80
C CYS A 149 -10.71 17.32 3.66
N ASN A 150 -10.32 17.25 4.94
CA ASN A 150 -10.32 18.36 5.88
C ASN A 150 -8.93 19.02 6.01
N SER A 151 -7.93 18.56 5.25
CA SER A 151 -6.59 19.16 5.26
C SER A 151 -6.56 20.52 4.54
N SER A 152 -5.57 21.35 4.88
CA SER A 152 -5.31 22.64 4.23
C SER A 152 -3.89 22.65 3.65
N PRO A 153 -3.71 22.76 2.32
CA PRO A 153 -4.76 22.85 1.31
C PRO A 153 -5.52 21.52 1.12
N LYS A 154 -6.80 21.60 0.75
CA LYS A 154 -7.63 20.44 0.45
C LYS A 154 -7.06 19.69 -0.75
N ARG A 155 -7.10 18.35 -0.71
CA ARG A 155 -6.66 17.50 -1.83
C ARG A 155 -7.65 17.57 -2.99
N ASP A 156 -7.15 17.61 -4.22
CA ASP A 156 -7.95 17.77 -5.45
C ASP A 156 -8.94 16.62 -5.71
N ASN A 157 -8.64 15.42 -5.20
CA ASN A 157 -9.48 14.23 -5.38
C ASN A 157 -10.62 14.11 -4.36
N CYS A 158 -10.79 15.10 -3.48
CA CYS A 158 -11.84 15.08 -2.46
C CYS A 158 -13.21 15.45 -3.04
N ARG A 159 -14.11 14.45 -3.07
CA ARG A 159 -15.50 14.59 -3.53
C ARG A 159 -16.45 14.58 -2.34
N VAL A 160 -17.56 15.30 -2.45
CA VAL A 160 -18.69 15.16 -1.54
C VAL A 160 -19.50 13.96 -2.02
N LEU A 161 -19.59 12.91 -1.21
CA LEU A 161 -20.55 11.84 -1.48
C LEU A 161 -21.95 12.38 -1.20
N PRO A 162 -22.97 12.07 -2.02
CA PRO A 162 -24.35 12.31 -1.64
C PRO A 162 -24.60 11.70 -0.26
N ALA A 163 -25.33 12.41 0.61
CA ALA A 163 -25.66 11.87 1.92
C ALA A 163 -26.33 10.51 1.75
N ALA A 164 -25.95 9.51 2.56
CA ALA A 164 -26.58 8.19 2.56
C ALA A 164 -28.11 8.24 2.80
N ASN A 165 -28.61 9.39 3.27
CA ASN A 165 -30.04 9.64 3.53
C ASN A 165 -30.74 10.42 2.40
N ALA A 166 -30.06 10.74 1.28
CA ALA A 166 -30.66 11.52 0.20
C ALA A 166 -31.85 10.79 -0.46
N GLU A 167 -31.86 9.45 -0.45
CA GLU A 167 -33.00 8.65 -0.90
C GLU A 167 -34.13 8.57 0.14
N ALA A 168 -33.83 8.73 1.44
CA ALA A 168 -34.81 8.73 2.51
C ALA A 168 -35.55 10.09 2.63
N GLU A 169 -34.97 11.17 2.11
CA GLU A 169 -35.55 12.53 2.12
C GLU A 169 -36.20 12.94 0.78
N ALA A 170 -36.20 12.05 -0.23
CA ALA A 170 -36.89 12.32 -1.47
C ALA A 170 -38.42 12.38 -1.23
N PRO A 171 -39.13 13.45 -1.63
CA PRO A 171 -40.57 13.53 -1.45
C PRO A 171 -41.24 12.36 -2.17
N ALA A 172 -42.17 11.69 -1.49
CA ALA A 172 -42.95 10.60 -2.05
C ALA A 172 -43.55 11.03 -3.38
N LYS A 173 -43.24 10.30 -4.46
CA LYS A 173 -43.88 10.50 -5.76
C LYS A 173 -45.38 10.23 -5.58
N LEU A 174 -46.18 11.29 -5.62
CA LEU A 174 -47.64 11.25 -5.72
C LEU A 174 -48.07 10.73 -7.09
#